data_AF-A0A1G8W7Y8-F1
#
_entry.id   AF-A0A1G8W7Y8-F1
#
_cell.length_a   1.000
_cell.length_b   1.000
_cell.length_c   1.000
_cell.angle_alpha   90.00
_cell.angle_beta   90.00
_cell.angle_gamma   90.00
#
_symmetry.space_group_name_H-M   'P 1'
#
loop_
_entity.id
_entity.type
_entity.pdbx_description
1 polymer ?
#
loop_
_entity_poly.entity_id
_entity_poly.type
_entity_poly.pdbx_seq_one_letter_code
_entity_poly.pdbx_strand_id
1 'polypeptide(L)'
;MVKDSKTRPPGSGGFPKRKPAPAEPPDGKGNRLTLRMHPDIMEILSARAVERGVSRSHLVEQILVGFMRADPRNPKMDAVGRIVDSAESPLALRERAPLQVAEKWQKFVTAHGIVMGSPPPQDWLDDADTYWDAPSHDARGPQTEEDIHERAQRGRWSRRRQRLD
;
A
#
# COMPACT_ATOMS: atom_id res chain seq x y z
N MET A 1 21.54 -22.92 -80.39
CA MET A 1 20.15 -23.38 -80.17
C MET A 1 19.87 -23.26 -78.68
N VAL A 2 18.96 -22.37 -78.30
CA VAL A 2 18.56 -22.10 -76.92
C VAL A 2 17.47 -23.10 -76.52
N LYS A 3 17.61 -23.75 -75.36
CA LYS A 3 16.51 -24.45 -74.69
C LYS A 3 16.46 -24.02 -73.24
N ASP A 4 15.45 -23.22 -72.94
CA ASP A 4 14.94 -22.94 -71.60
C ASP A 4 14.54 -24.22 -70.88
N SER A 5 14.88 -24.33 -69.60
CA SER A 5 14.19 -25.21 -68.65
C SER A 5 14.21 -24.54 -67.28
N LYS A 6 13.03 -24.04 -66.92
CA LYS A 6 12.68 -23.38 -65.66
C LYS A 6 12.21 -24.45 -64.66
N THR A 7 12.17 -24.07 -63.37
CA THR A 7 11.55 -24.71 -62.16
C THR A 7 12.41 -25.70 -61.36
N ARG A 8 12.52 -25.67 -60.02
CA ARG A 8 11.90 -24.91 -58.88
C ARG A 8 12.88 -25.00 -57.68
N PRO A 9 13.05 -23.99 -56.80
CA PRO A 9 13.70 -24.23 -55.51
C PRO A 9 12.75 -24.92 -54.51
N PRO A 10 13.24 -25.85 -53.68
CA PRO A 10 12.42 -26.54 -52.69
C PRO A 10 12.18 -25.67 -51.45
N GLY A 11 10.92 -25.68 -51.00
CA GLY A 11 10.51 -25.63 -49.60
C GLY A 11 11.14 -24.56 -48.71
N SER A 12 10.45 -23.44 -48.57
CA SER A 12 10.55 -22.57 -47.39
C SER A 12 10.22 -23.37 -46.14
N GLY A 13 11.24 -23.89 -45.46
CA GLY A 13 11.14 -24.44 -44.13
C GLY A 13 10.62 -23.37 -43.19
N GLY A 14 9.33 -23.44 -42.87
CA GLY A 14 8.70 -22.58 -41.88
C GLY A 14 9.34 -22.85 -40.53
N PHE A 15 10.17 -21.92 -40.07
CA PHE A 15 10.56 -21.86 -38.67
C PHE A 15 9.28 -21.76 -37.83
N PRO A 16 9.10 -22.60 -36.78
CA PRO A 16 7.94 -22.50 -35.93
C PRO A 16 7.92 -21.10 -35.29
N LYS A 17 6.90 -20.32 -35.64
CA LYS A 17 6.62 -19.04 -34.99
C LYS A 17 6.42 -19.33 -33.51
N ARG A 18 7.38 -18.92 -32.67
CA ARG A 18 7.20 -18.85 -31.22
C ARG A 18 5.91 -18.06 -30.98
N LYS A 19 4.94 -18.68 -30.31
CA LYS A 19 3.76 -17.97 -29.80
C LYS A 19 4.28 -16.78 -28.99
N PRO A 20 3.73 -15.57 -29.18
CA PRO A 20 4.07 -14.46 -28.30
C PRO A 20 3.78 -14.94 -26.87
N ALA A 21 4.75 -14.77 -25.98
CA ALA A 21 4.53 -14.98 -24.57
C ALA A 21 3.30 -14.17 -24.14
N PRO A 22 2.46 -14.67 -23.21
CA PRO A 22 1.43 -13.84 -22.62
C PRO A 22 2.10 -12.56 -22.12
N ALA A 23 1.52 -11.42 -22.49
CA ALA A 23 2.00 -10.11 -22.07
C ALA A 23 2.28 -10.18 -20.56
N GLU A 24 3.53 -9.87 -20.19
CA GLU A 24 3.86 -9.69 -18.78
C GLU A 24 2.85 -8.70 -18.20
N PRO A 25 2.26 -9.00 -17.02
CA PRO A 25 1.40 -8.03 -16.34
C PRO A 25 2.16 -6.71 -16.24
N PRO A 26 1.49 -5.56 -16.39
CA PRO A 26 2.14 -4.27 -16.60
C PRO A 26 3.28 -4.06 -15.60
N ASP A 27 4.50 -4.10 -16.12
CA ASP A 27 5.71 -3.89 -15.33
C ASP A 27 5.64 -2.54 -14.61
N GLY A 28 5.55 -2.62 -13.29
CA GLY A 28 6.60 -2.10 -12.43
C GLY A 28 6.75 -0.58 -12.31
N LYS A 29 5.88 0.25 -12.92
CA LYS A 29 5.79 1.66 -12.55
C LYS A 29 5.03 1.80 -11.23
N GLY A 30 5.67 1.35 -10.15
CA GLY A 30 5.22 1.65 -8.80
C GLY A 30 5.01 3.15 -8.67
N ASN A 31 3.89 3.54 -8.05
CA ASN A 31 3.56 4.94 -7.85
C ASN A 31 4.70 5.60 -7.05
N ARG A 32 5.33 6.65 -7.60
CA ARG A 32 6.52 7.25 -6.98
C ARG A 32 6.10 8.23 -5.89
N LEU A 33 6.49 7.94 -4.65
CA LEU A 33 6.29 8.84 -3.52
C LEU A 33 7.52 9.74 -3.34
N THR A 34 7.33 11.06 -3.37
CA THR A 34 8.37 12.03 -3.03
C THR A 34 8.12 12.60 -1.64
N LEU A 35 9.08 12.46 -0.73
CA LEU A 35 8.98 12.94 0.65
C LEU A 35 10.00 14.06 0.91
N ARG A 36 9.59 15.09 1.65
CA ARG A 36 10.49 16.12 2.19
C ARG A 36 10.93 15.69 3.59
N MET A 37 12.24 15.58 3.79
CA MET A 37 12.81 15.07 5.04
C MET A 37 14.00 15.93 5.47
N HIS A 38 14.20 16.04 6.79
CA HIS A 38 15.38 16.69 7.34
C HIS A 38 16.66 15.89 6.99
N PRO A 39 17.79 16.53 6.66
CA PRO A 39 19.04 15.85 6.31
C PRO A 39 19.48 14.79 7.33
N ASP A 40 19.39 15.09 8.62
CA ASP A 40 19.78 14.17 9.69
C ASP A 40 18.95 12.88 9.68
N ILE A 41 17.64 12.98 9.33
CA ILE A 41 16.79 11.78 9.21
C ILE A 41 17.26 10.93 8.04
N MET A 42 17.67 11.56 6.94
CA MET A 42 18.21 10.84 5.77
C MET A 42 19.52 10.12 6.11
N GLU A 43 20.37 10.73 6.93
CA GLU A 43 21.61 10.11 7.41
C GLU A 43 21.31 8.89 8.29
N ILE A 44 20.44 9.05 9.30
CA ILE A 44 20.04 7.95 10.19
C ILE A 44 19.43 6.81 9.38
N LEU A 45 18.52 7.09 8.45
CA LEU A 45 17.91 6.06 7.60
C LEU A 45 18.95 5.33 6.75
N SER A 46 19.96 6.05 6.26
CA SER A 46 21.04 5.45 5.46
C SER A 46 21.89 4.51 6.32
N ALA A 47 22.27 4.93 7.53
CA ALA A 47 23.00 4.08 8.47
C ALA A 47 22.22 2.82 8.84
N ARG A 48 20.93 2.95 9.20
CA ARG A 48 20.07 1.80 9.56
C ARG A 48 19.81 0.87 8.38
N ALA A 49 19.78 1.39 7.15
CA ALA A 49 19.62 0.56 5.96
C ALA A 49 20.87 -0.30 5.70
N VAL A 50 22.06 0.29 5.88
CA VAL A 50 23.35 -0.42 5.78
C VAL A 50 23.45 -1.51 6.84
N GLU A 51 23.11 -1.22 8.09
CA GLU A 51 23.09 -2.21 9.18
C GLU A 51 22.22 -3.43 8.88
N ARG A 52 21.12 -3.23 8.15
CA ARG A 52 20.18 -4.29 7.76
C ARG A 52 20.48 -4.93 6.40
N GLY A 53 21.49 -4.45 5.68
CA GLY A 53 21.83 -4.94 4.33
C GLY A 53 20.74 -4.68 3.28
N VAL A 54 19.94 -3.62 3.44
CA VAL A 54 18.85 -3.28 2.52
C VAL A 54 19.03 -1.87 1.93
N SER A 55 18.33 -1.57 0.83
CA SER A 55 18.28 -0.21 0.32
C SER A 55 17.49 0.70 1.26
N ARG A 56 17.84 2.00 1.29
CA ARG A 56 17.13 2.99 2.10
C ARG A 56 15.64 3.08 1.76
N SER A 57 15.28 2.99 0.47
CA SER A 57 13.88 2.98 0.03
C SER A 57 13.14 1.76 0.57
N HIS A 58 13.77 0.58 0.55
CA HIS A 58 13.17 -0.63 1.10
C HIS A 58 13.02 -0.56 2.63
N LEU A 59 13.97 0.07 3.33
CA LEU A 59 13.80 0.30 4.77
C LEU A 59 12.60 1.20 5.07
N VAL A 60 12.43 2.29 4.32
CA VAL A 60 11.28 3.20 4.47
C VAL A 60 9.97 2.44 4.19
N GLU A 61 9.93 1.65 3.12
CA GLU A 61 8.78 0.80 2.80
C GLU A 61 8.44 -0.18 3.94
N GLN A 62 9.43 -0.88 4.50
CA GLN A 62 9.23 -1.78 5.64
C GLN A 62 8.68 -1.06 6.88
N ILE A 63 9.13 0.16 7.15
CA ILE A 63 8.62 0.99 8.26
C ILE A 63 7.15 1.34 8.02
N LEU A 64 6.80 1.79 6.81
CA LEU A 64 5.43 2.15 6.45
C LEU A 64 4.50 0.94 6.53
N VAL A 65 4.89 -0.19 5.94
CA VAL A 65 4.14 -1.45 5.99
C VAL A 65 3.99 -1.93 7.43
N GLY A 66 5.05 -1.86 8.23
CA GLY A 66 5.02 -2.22 9.65
C GLY A 66 4.02 -1.37 10.44
N PHE A 67 4.00 -0.06 10.21
CA PHE A 67 3.04 0.84 10.85
C PHE A 67 1.60 0.56 10.41
N MET A 68 1.36 0.38 9.11
CA MET A 68 0.02 0.05 8.59
C MET A 68 -0.51 -1.28 9.13
N ARG A 69 0.35 -2.30 9.24
CA ARG A 69 0.00 -3.61 9.80
C ARG A 69 -0.28 -3.59 11.31
N ALA A 70 0.21 -2.58 12.03
CA ALA A 70 -0.05 -2.45 13.46
C ALA A 70 -1.50 -2.02 13.73
N ASP A 71 -2.10 -1.23 12.85
CA ASP A 71 -3.49 -0.77 12.99
C ASP A 71 -4.46 -1.93 12.71
N PRO A 72 -5.28 -2.37 13.70
CA PRO A 72 -6.21 -3.47 13.52
C PRO A 72 -7.37 -3.17 12.57
N ARG A 73 -7.56 -1.91 12.17
CA ARG A 73 -8.62 -1.48 11.25
C ARG A 73 -8.22 -1.67 9.79
N ASN A 74 -6.93 -1.79 9.52
CA ASN A 74 -6.39 -2.03 8.19
C ASN A 74 -6.50 -3.51 7.80
N PRO A 75 -6.59 -3.81 6.49
CA PRO A 75 -6.67 -5.18 6.03
C PRO A 75 -5.36 -5.91 6.34
N LYS A 76 -5.38 -7.23 6.33
CA LYS A 76 -4.15 -8.00 6.50
C LYS A 76 -3.24 -7.75 5.30
N MET A 77 -2.00 -7.36 5.57
CA MET A 77 -0.99 -7.13 4.55
C MET A 77 0.17 -8.14 4.69
N ASP A 78 0.79 -8.48 3.57
CA ASP A 78 2.02 -9.27 3.54
C ASP A 78 3.26 -8.45 3.96
N ALA A 79 4.46 -9.02 3.80
CA ALA A 79 5.71 -8.35 4.16
C ALA A 79 6.09 -7.20 3.22
N VAL A 80 5.52 -7.15 2.02
CA VAL A 80 5.78 -6.12 0.99
C VAL A 80 4.62 -5.13 0.86
N GLY A 81 3.62 -5.21 1.74
CA GLY A 81 2.51 -4.27 1.80
C GLY A 81 1.35 -4.58 0.85
N ARG A 82 1.28 -5.78 0.26
CA ARG A 82 0.11 -6.20 -0.53
C ARG A 82 -0.99 -6.67 0.40
N ILE A 83 -2.22 -6.27 0.09
CA ILE A 83 -3.41 -6.76 0.77
C ILE A 83 -3.55 -8.26 0.49
N VAL A 84 -3.87 -9.03 1.53
CA VAL A 84 -4.13 -10.46 1.41
C VAL A 84 -5.64 -10.65 1.26
N ASP A 85 -6.11 -10.76 0.01
CA ASP A 85 -7.55 -10.82 -0.31
C ASP A 85 -8.27 -12.03 0.31
N SER A 86 -7.54 -13.10 0.61
CA SER A 86 -8.08 -14.29 1.27
C SER A 86 -8.20 -14.16 2.79
N ALA A 87 -7.77 -13.03 3.37
CA ALA A 87 -7.83 -12.80 4.80
C ALA A 87 -9.20 -12.31 5.24
N GLU A 88 -9.55 -12.60 6.49
CA GLU A 88 -10.74 -12.06 7.12
C GLU A 88 -10.69 -10.52 7.15
N SER A 89 -11.82 -9.87 6.86
CA SER A 89 -11.90 -8.41 6.91
C SER A 89 -11.73 -7.91 8.35
N PRO A 90 -11.16 -6.71 8.54
CA PRO A 90 -10.97 -6.13 9.88
C PRO A 90 -12.26 -6.00 10.68
N LEU A 91 -13.37 -5.66 10.01
CA LEU A 91 -14.69 -5.55 10.63
C LEU A 91 -15.21 -6.93 11.09
N ALA A 92 -15.10 -7.96 10.25
CA ALA A 92 -15.49 -9.32 10.63
C ALA A 92 -14.63 -9.85 11.80
N LEU A 93 -13.33 -9.53 11.82
CA LEU A 93 -12.45 -9.90 12.94
C LEU A 93 -12.87 -9.23 14.25
N ARG A 94 -13.31 -7.97 14.22
CA ARG A 94 -13.83 -7.25 15.39
C ARG A 94 -15.05 -7.96 15.98
N GLU A 95 -15.97 -8.39 15.13
CA GLU A 95 -17.20 -9.09 15.54
C GLU A 95 -16.89 -10.49 16.09
N ARG A 96 -16.00 -11.24 15.41
CA ARG A 96 -15.68 -12.63 15.77
C ARG A 96 -14.75 -12.75 16.97
N ALA A 97 -13.74 -11.87 17.07
CA ALA A 97 -12.64 -11.98 18.03
C ALA A 97 -12.26 -10.62 18.63
N PRO A 98 -13.16 -9.95 19.40
CA PRO A 98 -12.94 -8.61 19.92
C PRO A 98 -11.70 -8.50 20.83
N LEU A 99 -11.39 -9.54 21.60
CA LEU A 99 -10.18 -9.56 22.44
C LEU A 99 -8.88 -9.48 21.63
N GLN A 100 -8.81 -10.19 20.49
CA GLN A 100 -7.63 -10.11 19.62
C GLN A 100 -7.48 -8.72 18.99
N VAL A 101 -8.60 -8.08 18.67
CA VAL A 101 -8.61 -6.70 18.16
C VAL A 101 -8.14 -5.74 19.25
N ALA A 102 -8.61 -5.88 20.49
CA ALA A 102 -8.16 -5.06 21.63
C ALA A 102 -6.64 -5.19 21.89
N GLU A 103 -6.08 -6.40 21.83
CA GLU A 103 -4.64 -6.61 21.97
C GLU A 103 -3.82 -5.93 20.86
N LYS A 104 -4.30 -6.03 19.61
CA LYS A 104 -3.68 -5.33 18.47
C LYS A 104 -3.81 -3.81 18.61
N TRP A 105 -4.96 -3.33 19.05
CA TRP A 105 -5.21 -1.92 19.31
C TRP A 105 -4.24 -1.36 20.34
N GLN A 106 -3.97 -2.08 21.44
CA GLN A 106 -3.01 -1.64 22.44
C GLN A 106 -1.59 -1.45 21.85
N LYS A 107 -1.15 -2.39 20.99
CA LYS A 107 0.13 -2.28 20.28
C LYS A 107 0.15 -1.09 19.32
N PHE A 108 -0.96 -0.87 18.62
CA PHE A 108 -1.13 0.28 17.74
C PHE A 108 -1.08 1.60 18.50
N VAL A 109 -1.77 1.72 19.65
CA VAL A 109 -1.75 2.93 20.49
C VAL A 109 -0.33 3.29 20.89
N THR A 110 0.48 2.31 21.29
CA THR A 110 1.91 2.54 21.58
C THR A 110 2.68 3.00 20.36
N ALA A 111 2.54 2.31 19.22
CA ALA A 111 3.23 2.68 17.98
C ALA A 111 2.82 4.08 17.48
N HIS A 112 1.52 4.40 17.51
CA HIS A 112 0.97 5.69 17.14
C HIS A 112 1.46 6.80 18.09
N GLY A 113 1.54 6.53 19.40
CA GLY A 113 2.13 7.47 20.35
C GLY A 113 3.60 7.79 20.05
N ILE A 114 4.40 6.79 19.66
CA ILE A 114 5.80 6.97 19.28
C ILE A 114 5.93 7.75 17.96
N VAL A 115 5.14 7.39 16.95
CA VAL A 115 5.27 7.95 15.59
C VAL A 115 4.61 9.33 15.46
N MET A 116 3.42 9.50 16.04
CA MET A 116 2.60 10.70 15.88
C MET A 116 2.67 11.64 17.09
N GLY A 117 3.28 11.22 18.20
CA GLY A 117 3.41 12.02 19.43
C GLY A 117 2.13 12.16 20.26
N SER A 118 1.06 11.46 19.88
CA SER A 118 -0.21 11.42 20.61
C SER A 118 -0.86 10.05 20.48
N PRO A 119 -1.69 9.61 21.44
CA PRO A 119 -2.51 8.43 21.23
C PRO A 119 -3.51 8.65 20.08
N PRO A 120 -3.97 7.58 19.41
CA PRO A 120 -5.07 7.68 18.47
C PRO A 120 -6.37 8.02 19.22
N PRO A 121 -7.35 8.65 18.56
CA PRO A 121 -8.69 8.86 19.12
C PRO A 121 -9.31 7.53 19.58
N GLN A 122 -9.96 7.54 20.76
CA GLN A 122 -10.51 6.30 21.34
C GLN A 122 -11.72 5.77 20.57
N ASP A 123 -12.51 6.67 19.99
CA ASP A 123 -13.71 6.39 19.19
C ASP A 123 -13.39 5.65 17.87
N TRP A 124 -12.14 5.71 17.40
CA TRP A 124 -11.71 5.00 16.19
C TRP A 124 -11.92 3.49 16.27
N LEU A 125 -11.80 2.88 17.45
CA LEU A 125 -11.98 1.44 17.54
C LEU A 125 -13.46 1.06 17.44
N ASP A 126 -14.34 1.94 17.93
CA ASP A 126 -15.77 1.71 18.04
C ASP A 126 -16.51 2.10 16.75
N ASP A 127 -16.01 3.08 16.01
CA ASP A 127 -16.58 3.56 14.76
C ASP A 127 -16.29 2.61 13.59
N ALA A 128 -17.35 1.94 13.12
CA ALA A 128 -17.29 1.01 11.99
C ALA A 128 -16.83 1.69 10.69
N ASP A 129 -17.08 2.99 10.51
CA ASP A 129 -16.69 3.74 9.30
C ASP A 129 -15.19 4.00 9.17
N THR A 130 -14.44 3.68 10.22
CA THR A 130 -12.98 3.79 10.22
C THR A 130 -12.26 2.51 9.83
N TYR A 131 -13.00 1.39 9.69
CA TYR A 131 -12.43 0.11 9.26
C TYR A 131 -12.28 0.06 7.74
N TRP A 132 -11.28 -0.70 7.29
CA TRP A 132 -11.14 -1.06 5.90
C TRP A 132 -12.36 -1.86 5.42
N ASP A 133 -12.84 -1.56 4.20
CA ASP A 133 -14.09 -2.09 3.61
C ASP A 133 -15.38 -1.76 4.37
N ALA A 134 -15.38 -0.71 5.20
CA ALA A 134 -16.63 -0.17 5.72
C ALA A 134 -17.56 0.26 4.56
N PRO A 135 -18.90 0.24 4.70
CA PRO A 135 -19.82 0.65 3.64
C PRO A 135 -19.56 2.07 3.10
N SER A 136 -19.04 2.96 3.96
CA SER A 136 -18.63 4.31 3.57
C SER A 136 -17.31 4.37 2.81
N HIS A 137 -16.55 3.28 2.71
CA HIS A 137 -15.32 3.15 1.93
C HIS A 137 -15.63 2.97 0.43
N ASP A 138 -16.58 2.09 0.08
CA ASP A 138 -16.99 1.84 -1.31
C ASP A 138 -17.67 3.06 -1.97
N ALA A 139 -18.36 3.88 -1.16
CA ALA A 139 -18.98 5.11 -1.61
C ALA A 139 -17.99 6.26 -1.91
N ARG A 140 -16.70 6.13 -1.55
CA ARG A 140 -15.70 7.20 -1.73
C ARG A 140 -15.08 7.27 -3.13
N GLY A 141 -15.30 6.25 -3.99
CA GLY A 141 -14.65 6.17 -5.30
C GLY A 141 -13.12 6.22 -5.22
N PRO A 142 -12.40 6.27 -6.36
CA PRO A 142 -10.98 6.61 -6.35
C PRO A 142 -10.82 8.04 -5.84
N GLN A 143 -10.32 8.20 -4.62
CA GLN A 143 -10.10 9.53 -4.05
C GLN A 143 -9.06 10.27 -4.87
N THR A 144 -9.44 11.45 -5.37
CA THR A 144 -8.48 12.35 -6.00
C THR A 144 -7.63 13.04 -4.91
N GLU A 145 -6.45 13.56 -5.28
CA GLU A 145 -5.63 14.34 -4.33
C GLU A 145 -6.40 15.54 -3.76
N GLU A 146 -7.33 16.11 -4.54
CA GLU A 146 -8.22 17.20 -4.11
C GLU A 146 -9.17 16.76 -2.98
N ASP A 147 -9.77 15.56 -3.07
CA ASP A 147 -10.65 15.02 -2.03
C ASP A 147 -9.91 14.81 -0.70
N ILE A 148 -8.66 14.35 -0.78
CA ILE A 148 -7.78 14.13 0.39
C ILE A 148 -7.45 15.47 1.06
N HIS A 149 -7.09 16.47 0.27
CA HIS A 149 -6.79 17.82 0.76
C HIS A 149 -8.01 18.48 1.38
N GLU A 150 -9.20 18.37 0.76
CA GLU A 150 -10.42 18.98 1.27
C GLU A 150 -10.86 18.35 2.61
N ARG A 151 -10.78 17.02 2.73
CA ARG A 151 -11.11 16.32 3.98
C ARG A 151 -10.13 16.65 5.11
N ALA A 152 -8.84 16.76 4.81
CA ALA A 152 -7.82 17.19 5.76
C ALA A 152 -8.04 18.63 6.25
N GLN A 153 -8.51 19.51 5.36
CA GLN A 153 -8.90 20.88 5.74
C GLN A 153 -10.13 20.86 6.63
N ARG A 154 -11.23 20.16 6.27
CA ARG A 154 -12.45 20.08 7.11
C ARG A 154 -12.13 19.60 8.54
N GLY A 155 -11.22 18.63 8.70
CA GLY A 155 -10.76 18.16 10.01
C GLY A 155 -9.94 19.17 10.83
N ARG A 156 -9.31 20.17 10.20
CA ARG A 156 -8.62 21.26 10.90
C ARG A 156 -9.58 22.31 11.46
N TRP A 157 -10.68 22.59 10.76
CA TRP A 157 -11.66 23.59 11.19
C TRP A 157 -12.47 23.13 12.41
N SER A 158 -12.82 21.85 12.48
CA SER A 158 -13.53 21.26 13.63
C SER A 158 -12.69 21.29 14.92
N ARG A 159 -11.38 20.98 14.83
CA ARG A 159 -10.46 21.05 16.00
C ARG A 159 -10.16 22.46 16.46
N ARG A 160 -10.23 23.46 15.57
CA ARG A 160 -10.01 24.87 15.92
C ARG A 160 -11.19 25.46 16.70
N ARG A 161 -12.41 25.00 16.45
CA ARG A 161 -13.61 25.41 17.20
C ARG A 161 -13.61 24.89 18.64
N GLN A 162 -13.23 23.62 18.86
CA GLN A 162 -13.16 23.02 20.21
C GLN A 162 -12.09 23.60 21.14
N ARG A 163 -11.20 24.48 20.66
CA ARG A 163 -10.18 25.15 21.48
C ARG A 163 -10.54 26.60 21.85
N LEU A 164 -11.71 27.07 21.43
CA LEU A 164 -12.19 28.44 21.67
C LEU A 164 -13.42 28.49 22.58
N ASP A 165 -13.92 27.32 23.00
CA ASP A 165 -14.87 27.15 24.10
C ASP A 165 -14.12 26.55 25.31
#